data_AF-A0A3L7WA71-F1
#
_entry.id   AF-A0A3L7WA71-F1
#
_cell.length_a   1.000
_cell.length_b   1.000
_cell.length_c   1.000
_cell.angle_alpha   90.00
_cell.angle_beta   90.00
_cell.angle_gamma   90.00
#
_symmetry.space_group_name_H-M   'P 1'
#
loop_
_entity.id
_entity.type
_entity.pdbx_description
1 polymer ?
#
loop_
_entity_poly.entity_id
_entity_poly.type
_entity_poly.pdbx_seq_one_letter_code
_entity_poly.pdbx_strand_id
1 'polypeptide(L)'
;MAPAATFAAGCAQLRERERVAGRTQPPVRTHLLHELRASESLAESPFGRDPEGVLAAAHAAGADGLIVTVRTERDAEDALQLLAKLR
;
A
#
# COMPACT_ATOMS: atom_id res chain seq x y z
N MET A 1 9.90 -16.50 13.13
CA MET A 1 10.00 -15.16 13.74
C MET A 1 8.68 -14.82 14.35
N ALA A 2 8.68 -14.07 15.45
CA ALA A 2 7.46 -13.44 15.92
C ALA A 2 6.95 -12.44 14.86
N PRO A 3 5.64 -12.28 14.69
CA PRO A 3 5.08 -11.21 13.87
C PRO A 3 5.56 -9.84 14.33
N ALA A 4 5.82 -8.94 13.40
CA ALA A 4 6.10 -7.54 13.73
C ALA A 4 4.81 -6.85 14.21
N ALA A 5 4.93 -6.01 15.24
CA ALA A 5 3.79 -5.29 15.82
C ALA A 5 3.24 -4.19 14.90
N THR A 6 4.06 -3.67 13.99
CA THR A 6 3.67 -2.62 13.03
C THR A 6 4.28 -2.90 11.66
N PHE A 7 3.68 -2.32 10.62
CA PHE A 7 4.20 -2.41 9.26
C PHE A 7 5.63 -1.87 9.14
N ALA A 8 5.90 -0.68 9.69
CA ALA A 8 7.23 -0.06 9.65
C ALA A 8 8.29 -0.94 10.35
N ALA A 9 7.94 -1.56 11.49
CA ALA A 9 8.83 -2.50 12.17
C ALA A 9 9.07 -3.75 11.31
N GLY A 10 8.04 -4.26 10.62
CA GLY A 10 8.17 -5.36 9.68
C GLY A 10 9.09 -5.02 8.49
N CYS A 11 8.94 -3.82 7.93
CA CYS A 11 9.80 -3.33 6.85
C CYS A 11 11.26 -3.23 7.29
N ALA A 12 11.52 -2.68 8.48
CA ALA A 12 12.87 -2.61 9.04
C ALA A 12 13.49 -4.00 9.25
N GLN A 13 12.73 -4.94 9.83
CA GLN A 13 13.18 -6.33 10.02
C GLN A 13 13.49 -7.02 8.69
N LEU A 14 12.66 -6.81 7.67
CA LEU A 14 12.85 -7.39 6.34
C LEU A 14 14.10 -6.82 5.65
N ARG A 15 14.27 -5.50 5.65
CA ARG A 15 15.44 -4.84 5.05
C ARG A 15 16.74 -5.26 5.72
N GLU A 16 16.75 -5.37 7.05
CA GLU A 16 17.91 -5.83 7.81
C GLU A 16 18.28 -7.29 7.46
N ARG A 17 17.28 -8.15 7.26
CA ARG A 17 17.51 -9.54 6.84
C ARG A 17 18.13 -9.65 5.46
N GLU A 18 17.61 -8.91 4.50
CA GLU A 18 18.16 -8.89 3.13
C GLU A 18 19.59 -8.35 3.14
N ARG A 19 19.85 -7.31 3.93
CA ARG A 19 21.20 -6.78 4.15
C ARG A 19 22.15 -7.83 4.72
N VAL A 20 21.76 -8.54 5.79
CA VAL A 20 22.55 -9.63 6.40
C VAL A 20 22.77 -10.79 5.42
N ALA A 21 21.80 -11.08 4.57
CA ALA A 21 21.91 -12.10 3.52
C ALA A 21 22.75 -11.64 2.31
N GLY A 22 23.29 -10.42 2.31
CA GLY A 22 24.07 -9.86 1.21
C GLY A 22 23.24 -9.52 -0.04
N ARG A 23 21.90 -9.51 0.07
CA ARG A 23 20.99 -9.19 -1.03
C ARG A 23 20.66 -7.70 -0.97
N THR A 24 21.44 -6.92 -1.70
CA THR A 24 21.18 -5.48 -1.86
C THR A 24 20.37 -5.17 -3.12
N GLN A 25 20.31 -6.09 -4.10
CA GLN A 25 19.52 -5.95 -5.33
C GLN A 25 19.04 -7.30 -5.89
N PRO A 26 17.80 -7.39 -6.43
CA PRO A 26 16.77 -6.34 -6.44
C PRO A 26 16.18 -6.12 -5.03
N PRO A 27 15.74 -4.89 -4.71
CA PRO A 27 15.16 -4.62 -3.40
C PRO A 27 13.84 -5.38 -3.23
N VAL A 28 13.65 -5.97 -2.05
CA VAL A 28 12.34 -6.51 -1.67
C VAL A 28 11.36 -5.35 -1.59
N ARG A 29 10.28 -5.44 -2.37
CA ARG A 29 9.21 -4.44 -2.40
C ARG A 29 8.17 -4.70 -1.32
N THR A 30 7.81 -3.65 -0.63
CA THR A 30 6.83 -3.64 0.45
C THR A 30 5.59 -2.88 -0.01
N HIS A 31 4.41 -3.44 0.26
CA HIS A 31 3.14 -2.80 -0.12
C HIS A 31 2.21 -2.79 1.08
N LEU A 32 1.46 -1.70 1.23
CA LEU A 32 0.32 -1.65 2.14
C LEU A 32 -0.94 -2.09 1.40
N LEU A 33 -1.82 -2.81 2.10
CA LEU A 33 -3.11 -3.23 1.57
C LEU A 33 -4.21 -2.36 2.17
N HIS A 34 -4.98 -1.70 1.30
CA HIS A 34 -6.23 -1.05 1.65
C HIS A 34 -7.38 -1.91 1.13
N GLU A 35 -7.93 -2.74 2.01
CA GLU A 35 -9.05 -3.60 1.66
C GLU A 35 -10.38 -2.88 1.89
N LEU A 36 -11.16 -2.71 0.82
CA LEU A 36 -12.53 -2.21 0.95
C LEU A 36 -13.46 -3.34 1.43
N ARG A 37 -14.25 -3.04 2.46
CA ARG A 37 -15.34 -3.92 2.92
C ARG A 37 -16.50 -3.89 1.92
N ALA A 38 -17.38 -4.89 2.02
CA ALA A 38 -18.49 -5.07 1.07
C ALA A 38 -19.45 -3.87 0.97
N SER A 39 -19.54 -3.04 2.00
CA SER A 39 -20.38 -1.83 2.03
C SER A 39 -19.62 -0.53 1.81
N GLU A 40 -18.29 -0.60 1.69
CA GLU A 40 -17.44 0.57 1.53
C GLU A 40 -17.24 0.86 0.03
N SER A 41 -17.43 2.11 -0.38
CA SER A 41 -17.11 2.54 -1.73
C SER A 41 -15.68 3.05 -1.79
N LEU A 42 -15.03 2.88 -2.94
CA LEU A 42 -13.70 3.44 -3.16
C LEU A 42 -13.71 4.95 -3.03
N ALA A 43 -14.69 5.63 -3.62
CA ALA A 43 -14.79 7.10 -3.61
C ALA A 43 -14.92 7.69 -2.20
N GLU A 44 -15.56 6.97 -1.28
CA GLU A 44 -15.73 7.41 0.11
C GLU A 44 -14.63 6.94 1.05
N SER A 45 -13.78 6.01 0.59
CA SER A 45 -12.63 5.54 1.35
C SER A 45 -11.58 6.65 1.57
N PRO A 46 -10.70 6.52 2.58
CA PRO A 46 -9.59 7.45 2.75
C PRO A 46 -8.75 7.63 1.48
N PHE A 47 -8.50 6.55 0.74
CA PHE A 47 -7.75 6.61 -0.52
C PHE A 47 -8.53 7.34 -1.62
N GLY A 48 -9.84 7.15 -1.75
CA GLY A 48 -10.63 7.85 -2.76
C GLY A 48 -10.78 9.34 -2.49
N ARG A 49 -10.79 9.76 -1.22
CA ARG A 49 -10.91 11.16 -0.82
C ARG A 49 -9.60 11.93 -0.93
N ASP A 50 -8.48 11.31 -0.57
CA ASP A 50 -7.15 11.92 -0.62
C ASP A 50 -6.08 10.88 -1.01
N PRO A 51 -5.98 10.53 -2.30
CA PRO A 51 -5.05 9.50 -2.73
C PRO A 51 -3.58 9.90 -2.53
N GLU A 52 -3.25 11.18 -2.75
CA GLU A 52 -1.88 11.69 -2.60
C GLU A 52 -1.42 11.66 -1.15
N GLY A 53 -2.25 12.13 -0.21
CA GLY A 53 -1.93 12.09 1.22
C GLY A 53 -1.77 10.66 1.73
N VAL A 54 -2.61 9.73 1.26
CA VAL A 54 -2.48 8.30 1.62
C VAL A 54 -1.20 7.68 1.05
N LEU A 55 -0.85 7.98 -0.21
CA LEU A 55 0.41 7.51 -0.80
C LEU A 55 1.63 8.08 -0.08
N ALA A 56 1.60 9.36 0.28
CA ALA A 56 2.67 9.99 1.05
C ALA A 56 2.83 9.35 2.43
N ALA A 57 1.72 9.07 3.13
CA ALA A 57 1.74 8.38 4.41
C ALA A 57 2.26 6.94 4.30
N ALA A 58 1.86 6.21 3.24
CA ALA A 58 2.37 4.87 2.96
C ALA A 58 3.88 4.87 2.73
N HIS A 59 4.38 5.82 1.93
CA HIS A 59 5.80 5.96 1.66
C HIS A 59 6.59 6.31 2.93
N ALA A 60 6.07 7.22 3.76
CA ALA A 60 6.66 7.57 5.06
C ALA A 60 6.72 6.36 6.01
N ALA A 61 5.75 5.43 5.93
CA ALA A 61 5.76 4.17 6.67
C ALA A 61 6.73 3.12 6.10
N GLY A 62 7.39 3.41 4.98
CA GLY A 62 8.39 2.58 4.34
C GLY A 62 7.87 1.70 3.21
N ALA A 63 6.60 1.86 2.79
CA ALA A 63 6.02 1.14 1.68
C ALA A 63 6.52 1.67 0.33
N ASP A 64 6.72 0.76 -0.61
CA ASP A 64 7.07 1.06 -2.00
C ASP A 64 5.81 1.26 -2.87
N GLY A 65 4.64 0.89 -2.37
CA GLY A 65 3.36 1.08 -3.03
C GLY A 65 2.15 0.73 -2.17
N LEU A 66 0.97 0.95 -2.74
CA LEU A 66 -0.31 0.65 -2.14
C LEU A 66 -1.09 -0.29 -3.06
N ILE A 67 -1.68 -1.33 -2.49
CA ILE A 67 -2.67 -2.18 -3.16
C ILE A 67 -4.03 -1.79 -2.60
N VAL A 68 -4.95 -1.40 -3.47
CA VAL A 68 -6.34 -1.11 -3.10
C VAL A 68 -7.21 -2.17 -3.73
N THR A 69 -8.02 -2.87 -2.93
CA THR A 69 -8.93 -3.87 -3.49
C THR A 69 -10.18 -3.20 -4.04
N VAL A 70 -10.62 -3.66 -5.20
CA VAL A 70 -11.91 -3.28 -5.81
C VAL A 70 -12.82 -4.50 -5.75
N ARG A 71 -14.11 -4.31 -5.43
CA ARG A 71 -15.05 -5.41 -5.17
C ARG A 71 -16.08 -5.56 -6.28
N THR A 72 -16.31 -4.51 -7.05
CA THR A 72 -17.30 -4.45 -8.13
C THR A 72 -16.69 -3.84 -9.40
N GLU A 73 -17.34 -4.04 -10.55
CA GLU A 73 -16.95 -3.38 -11.81
C GLU A 73 -17.00 -1.85 -11.67
N ARG A 74 -17.98 -1.34 -10.93
CA ARG A 74 -18.08 0.10 -10.61
C ARG A 74 -16.88 0.61 -9.81
N ASP A 75 -16.41 -0.15 -8.82
CA ASP A 75 -15.19 0.21 -8.07
C ASP A 75 -13.96 0.24 -8.98
N ALA A 76 -13.91 -0.63 -10.00
CA ALA A 76 -12.82 -0.64 -10.96
C ALA A 76 -12.84 0.59 -11.88
N GLU A 77 -14.01 1.02 -12.34
CA GLU A 77 -14.16 2.28 -13.10
C GLU A 77 -13.75 3.49 -12.25
N ASP A 78 -14.24 3.57 -11.02
CA ASP A 78 -13.88 4.63 -10.07
C ASP A 78 -12.37 4.64 -9.80
N ALA A 79 -11.74 3.46 -9.67
CA ALA A 79 -10.30 3.34 -9.50
C ALA A 79 -9.53 3.85 -10.73
N LEU A 80 -9.97 3.53 -11.94
CA LEU A 80 -9.34 4.02 -13.16
C LEU A 80 -9.43 5.55 -13.28
N GLN A 81 -10.58 6.14 -12.92
CA GLN A 81 -10.74 7.58 -12.90
C GLN A 81 -9.86 8.26 -11.85
N LEU A 82 -9.73 7.66 -10.66
CA LEU A 82 -8.82 8.13 -9.61
C LEU A 82 -7.36 8.06 -10.07
N LEU A 83 -6.93 6.95 -10.66
CA LEU A 83 -5.57 6.77 -11.18
C LEU A 83 -5.24 7.77 -12.31
N ALA A 84 -6.22 8.13 -13.14
CA ALA A 84 -6.03 9.13 -14.18
C ALA A 84 -5.73 10.54 -13.62
N LYS A 85 -6.22 10.86 -12.41
CA LYS A 85 -5.97 12.14 -11.73
C LYS A 85 -4.60 12.20 -11.03
N LEU A 86 -3.97 11.05 -10.81
CA LEU A 86 -2.68 10.92 -10.13
C LEU A 86 -1.48 10.92 -11.10
N ARG A 87 -1.73 11.12 -12.40
CA ARG A 87 -0.71 11.22 -13.45
C ARG A 87 -0.41 12.68 -13.75
#